data_AF-G0P635-F1
#
_entry.id   AF-G0P635-F1
#
_cell.length_a   1.000
_cell.length_b   1.000
_cell.length_c   1.000
_cell.angle_alpha   90.00
_cell.angle_beta   90.00
_cell.angle_gamma   90.00
#
_symmetry.space_group_name_H-M   'P 1'
#
loop_
_entity.id
_entity.type
_entity.pdbx_description
1 polymer ?
#
loop_
_entity_poly.entity_id
_entity_poly.type
_entity_poly.pdbx_seq_one_letter_code
_entity_poly.pdbx_strand_id
1 'polypeptide(L)'
;MHLPTLTLTILVFIGSSSAVPTDPDAIEVAHNFMKKFMNAIKTEDLMKVLPLISPQPGNTNIDASKLIQELKGFRVSFRGGHFIENNKNEVFVSAIFRAPKTEKASKSADFVLESKAGSSDWTIKSMTDLVAEGSSSKFALPPLVIG
;
A
#
# COMPACT_ATOMS: atom_id res chain seq x y z
N MET A 1 -50.32 -10.55 -31.35
CA MET A 1 -49.84 -11.41 -30.24
C MET A 1 -48.32 -11.22 -30.19
N HIS A 2 -47.81 -10.31 -29.34
CA HIS A 2 -47.22 -10.61 -28.01
C HIS A 2 -46.10 -11.67 -28.11
N LEU A 3 -44.83 -11.48 -27.74
CA LEU A 3 -44.08 -10.47 -26.96
C LEU A 3 -42.57 -10.70 -27.29
N PRO A 4 -41.69 -9.68 -27.26
CA PRO A 4 -40.24 -9.88 -27.38
C PRO A 4 -39.65 -10.44 -26.08
N THR A 5 -38.86 -11.51 -26.19
CA THR A 5 -38.16 -12.13 -25.05
C THR A 5 -36.99 -11.22 -24.64
N LEU A 6 -37.19 -10.56 -23.51
CA LEU A 6 -36.28 -9.64 -22.86
C LEU A 6 -35.22 -10.46 -22.10
N THR A 7 -34.04 -10.68 -22.69
CA THR A 7 -32.89 -11.26 -21.97
C THR A 7 -32.29 -10.20 -21.06
N LEU A 8 -32.81 -10.15 -19.84
CA LEU A 8 -32.30 -9.40 -18.70
C LEU A 8 -30.94 -9.99 -18.30
N THR A 9 -29.85 -9.43 -18.82
CA THR A 9 -28.49 -9.78 -18.37
C THR A 9 -28.17 -8.89 -17.16
N ILE A 10 -28.51 -9.38 -15.97
CA ILE A 10 -28.06 -8.76 -14.72
C ILE A 10 -26.56 -9.07 -14.60
N LEU A 11 -25.72 -8.13 -15.02
CA LEU A 11 -24.29 -8.15 -14.70
C LEU A 11 -24.15 -7.83 -13.21
N VAL A 12 -24.13 -8.86 -12.37
CA VAL A 12 -23.86 -8.73 -10.94
C VAL A 12 -22.40 -8.30 -10.79
N PHE A 13 -22.22 -7.11 -10.19
CA PHE A 13 -20.96 -6.63 -9.65
C PHE A 13 -20.34 -7.67 -8.72
N ILE A 14 -19.20 -8.23 -9.11
CA ILE A 14 -18.24 -8.82 -8.17
C ILE A 14 -17.06 -7.84 -8.14
N GLY A 15 -17.22 -6.79 -7.34
CA GLY A 15 -16.07 -6.04 -6.83
C GLY A 15 -15.31 -6.97 -5.90
N SER A 16 -14.42 -7.78 -6.47
CA SER A 16 -13.49 -8.61 -5.72
C SER A 16 -12.57 -7.69 -4.93
N SER A 17 -12.95 -7.38 -3.69
CA SER A 17 -12.01 -7.02 -2.65
C SER A 17 -11.16 -8.26 -2.39
N SER A 18 -10.22 -8.55 -3.29
CA SER A 18 -9.28 -9.65 -3.16
C SER A 18 -8.50 -9.40 -1.88
N ALA A 19 -8.82 -10.13 -0.82
CA ALA A 19 -8.05 -10.12 0.40
C ALA A 19 -6.61 -10.51 0.02
N VAL A 20 -5.64 -9.65 0.34
CA VAL A 20 -4.24 -9.93 0.06
C VAL A 20 -3.88 -11.19 0.86
N PRO A 21 -3.39 -12.26 0.20
CA PRO A 21 -2.96 -13.46 0.91
C PRO A 21 -1.93 -13.08 1.97
N THR A 22 -2.11 -13.63 3.17
CA THR A 22 -1.37 -13.21 4.37
C THR A 22 -0.62 -14.40 4.94
N ASP A 23 0.70 -14.31 4.98
CA ASP A 23 1.59 -15.25 5.63
C ASP A 23 2.06 -14.67 6.98
N PRO A 24 1.87 -15.35 8.13
CA PRO A 24 2.28 -14.86 9.44
C PRO A 24 3.76 -14.46 9.52
N ASP A 25 4.66 -15.22 8.90
CA ASP A 25 6.10 -14.97 8.94
C ASP A 25 6.45 -13.73 8.09
N ALA A 26 5.78 -13.57 6.95
CA ALA A 26 5.90 -12.39 6.10
C ALA A 26 5.39 -11.12 6.81
N ILE A 27 4.32 -11.25 7.60
CA ILE A 27 3.77 -10.14 8.38
C ILE A 27 4.70 -9.74 9.51
N GLU A 28 5.37 -10.70 10.16
CA GLU A 28 6.38 -10.39 11.18
C GLU A 28 7.55 -9.60 10.58
N VAL A 29 8.08 -10.05 9.44
CA VAL A 29 9.11 -9.34 8.67
C VAL A 29 8.65 -7.92 8.34
N ALA A 30 7.45 -7.78 7.77
CA ALA A 30 6.87 -6.49 7.41
C ALA A 30 6.71 -5.56 8.62
N HIS A 31 6.27 -6.09 9.76
CA HIS A 31 6.08 -5.32 10.98
C HIS A 31 7.40 -4.79 11.54
N ASN A 32 8.41 -5.67 11.63
CA ASN A 32 9.74 -5.29 12.10
C ASN A 32 10.38 -4.25 11.18
N PHE A 33 10.28 -4.46 9.86
CA PHE A 33 10.77 -3.52 8.86
C PHE A 33 10.06 -2.17 8.96
N MET A 34 8.73 -2.13 8.91
CA MET A 34 7.99 -0.86 8.92
C MET A 34 8.14 -0.09 10.23
N LYS A 35 8.33 -0.78 11.36
CA LYS A 35 8.67 -0.11 12.63
C LYS A 35 10.01 0.63 12.52
N LYS A 36 11.04 -0.01 11.94
CA LYS A 36 12.34 0.62 11.69
C LYS A 36 12.20 1.79 10.70
N PHE A 37 11.47 1.58 9.61
CA PHE A 37 11.23 2.60 8.58
C PHE A 37 10.49 3.83 9.10
N MET A 38 9.36 3.65 9.79
CA MET A 38 8.59 4.77 10.34
C MET A 38 9.37 5.52 11.43
N ASN A 39 10.22 4.83 12.19
CA ASN A 39 11.13 5.49 13.13
C ASN A 39 12.17 6.35 12.40
N ALA A 40 12.75 5.87 11.30
CA ALA A 40 13.67 6.65 10.48
C ALA A 40 12.97 7.88 9.88
N ILE A 41 11.77 7.72 9.31
CA ILE A 41 10.93 8.82 8.80
C ILE A 41 10.68 9.88 9.89
N LYS A 42 10.37 9.45 11.13
CA LYS A 42 10.13 10.34 12.26
C LYS A 42 11.35 11.21 12.62
N THR A 43 12.57 10.75 12.33
CA THR A 43 13.78 11.53 12.60
C THR A 43 14.01 12.65 11.60
N GLU A 44 13.30 12.66 10.47
CA GLU A 44 13.44 13.65 9.38
C GLU A 44 14.85 13.69 8.77
N ASP A 45 15.66 12.68 9.05
CA ASP A 45 17.04 12.56 8.59
C ASP A 45 17.11 11.63 7.38
N LEU A 46 17.40 12.20 6.21
CA LEU A 46 17.53 11.48 4.96
C LEU A 46 18.57 10.35 5.05
N MET A 47 19.65 10.53 5.81
CA MET A 47 20.72 9.54 5.95
C MET A 47 20.30 8.30 6.75
N LYS A 48 19.17 8.36 7.47
CA LYS A 48 18.57 7.21 8.15
C LYS A 48 17.55 6.47 7.31
N VAL A 49 16.96 7.14 6.32
CA VAL A 49 15.95 6.55 5.42
C VAL A 49 16.62 5.89 4.22
N LEU A 50 17.63 6.52 3.63
CA LEU A 50 18.34 6.00 2.45
C LEU A 50 18.86 4.56 2.62
N PRO A 51 19.46 4.16 3.77
CA PRO A 51 19.93 2.78 3.95
C PRO A 51 18.82 1.72 4.01
N LEU A 52 17.56 2.13 4.17
CA LEU A 52 16.40 1.23 4.15
C LEU A 52 15.87 0.98 2.74
N ILE A 53 16.41 1.68 1.74
CA ILE A 53 16.08 1.50 0.33
C ILE A 53 17.20 0.70 -0.30
N SER A 54 16.86 -0.39 -0.99
CA SER A 54 17.83 -1.21 -1.67
C SER A 54 18.58 -0.41 -2.75
N PRO A 55 19.88 -0.64 -2.94
CA PRO A 55 20.60 -0.09 -4.08
C PRO A 55 19.98 -0.58 -5.40
N GLN A 56 19.41 0.32 -6.19
CA GLN A 56 18.82 0.00 -7.49
C GLN A 56 19.80 0.36 -8.62
N PRO A 57 20.00 -0.50 -9.63
CA PRO A 57 20.71 -0.12 -10.84
C PRO A 57 19.83 0.83 -11.68
N GLY A 58 20.15 2.13 -11.67
CA GLY A 58 19.42 3.17 -12.41
C GLY A 58 18.65 4.14 -11.51
N ASN A 59 17.64 4.82 -12.06
CA ASN A 59 16.77 5.70 -11.28
C ASN A 59 15.80 4.86 -10.45
N THR A 60 15.92 4.95 -9.13
CA THR A 60 14.91 4.43 -8.20
C THR A 60 13.62 5.25 -8.32
N ASN A 61 12.47 4.60 -8.26
CA ASN A 61 11.18 5.28 -8.16
C ASN A 61 10.87 5.75 -6.72
N ILE A 62 11.80 5.54 -5.79
CA ILE A 62 11.64 5.83 -4.37
C ILE A 62 12.40 7.12 -4.03
N ASP A 63 11.65 8.22 -3.85
CA ASP A 63 12.18 9.48 -3.35
C ASP A 63 12.05 9.52 -1.81
N ALA A 64 13.17 9.29 -1.12
CA ALA A 64 13.22 9.29 0.34
C ALA A 64 12.85 10.65 0.95
N SER A 65 13.18 11.77 0.29
CA SER A 65 12.83 13.11 0.79
C SER A 65 11.32 13.32 0.73
N LYS A 66 10.69 12.92 -0.38
CA LYS A 66 9.23 12.96 -0.54
C LYS A 66 8.54 12.06 0.49
N LEU A 67 9.06 10.85 0.73
CA LEU A 67 8.51 9.95 1.75
C LEU A 67 8.55 10.53 3.16
N ILE A 68 9.65 11.19 3.54
CA ILE A 68 9.75 11.88 4.83
C ILE A 68 8.66 12.95 4.94
N GLN A 69 8.53 13.81 3.93
CA GLN A 69 7.53 14.89 3.93
C GLN A 69 6.11 14.34 4.01
N GLU A 70 5.83 13.26 3.28
CA GLU A 70 4.48 12.74 3.11
C GLU A 70 3.99 11.83 4.22
N LEU A 71 4.90 11.18 4.95
CA LEU A 71 4.57 10.18 5.98
C LEU A 71 4.95 10.62 7.40
N LYS A 72 5.63 11.77 7.57
CA LYS A 72 5.93 12.33 8.88
C LYS A 72 4.67 12.46 9.72
N GLY A 73 4.69 11.86 10.91
CA GLY A 73 3.58 11.89 11.86
C GLY A 73 2.48 10.86 11.59
N PHE A 74 2.52 10.13 10.47
CA PHE A 74 1.56 9.07 10.20
C PHE A 74 1.87 7.81 11.01
N ARG A 75 0.83 7.02 11.28
CA ARG A 75 0.95 5.67 11.81
C ARG A 75 0.72 4.67 10.69
N VAL A 76 1.47 3.58 10.67
CA VAL A 76 1.33 2.52 9.67
C VAL A 76 0.50 1.34 10.21
N SER A 77 -0.22 0.66 9.33
CA SER A 77 -0.74 -0.70 9.56
C SER A 77 -0.76 -1.48 8.26
N PHE A 78 -1.01 -2.79 8.36
CA PHE A 78 -0.98 -3.70 7.22
C PHE A 78 -2.40 -4.06 6.76
N ARG A 79 -2.57 -4.15 5.44
CA ARG A 79 -3.71 -4.82 4.80
C ARG A 79 -3.44 -6.31 4.61
N GLY A 80 -2.16 -6.67 4.37
CA GLY A 80 -1.71 -8.04 4.21
C GLY A 80 -0.28 -8.08 3.69
N GLY A 81 0.25 -9.28 3.53
CA GLY A 81 1.60 -9.49 3.02
C GLY A 81 1.97 -10.97 2.94
N HIS A 82 2.77 -11.33 1.95
CA HIS A 82 3.16 -12.70 1.66
C HIS A 82 4.56 -12.71 1.05
N PHE A 83 5.26 -13.84 1.16
CA PHE A 83 6.48 -14.07 0.40
C PHE A 83 6.15 -14.17 -1.09
N ILE A 84 7.01 -13.60 -1.93
CA ILE A 84 6.87 -13.73 -3.38
C ILE A 84 7.16 -15.18 -3.76
N GLU A 85 6.34 -15.74 -4.65
CA GLU A 85 6.37 -17.16 -5.02
C GLU A 85 7.79 -17.59 -5.44
N ASN A 86 8.28 -18.68 -4.84
CA ASN A 86 9.63 -19.23 -5.01
C ASN A 86 10.80 -18.33 -4.55
N ASN A 87 10.53 -17.20 -3.88
CA ASN A 87 11.56 -16.31 -3.35
C ASN A 87 11.30 -15.90 -1.90
N LYS A 88 11.86 -16.67 -0.96
CA LYS A 88 11.79 -16.36 0.49
C LYS A 88 12.57 -15.11 0.91
N ASN A 89 13.39 -14.55 0.01
CA ASN A 89 14.11 -13.32 0.26
C ASN A 89 13.31 -12.09 -0.17
N GLU A 90 12.09 -12.25 -0.70
CA GLU A 90 11.23 -11.14 -1.08
C GLU A 90 9.85 -11.26 -0.46
N VAL A 91 9.37 -10.14 0.10
CA VAL A 91 8.07 -10.05 0.75
C VAL A 91 7.27 -8.92 0.13
N PHE A 92 6.08 -9.25 -0.37
CA PHE A 92 5.08 -8.26 -0.72
C PHE A 92 4.35 -7.80 0.54
N VAL A 93 4.19 -6.50 0.71
CA VAL A 93 3.49 -5.88 1.84
C VAL A 93 2.55 -4.81 1.34
N SER A 94 1.26 -4.93 1.67
CA SER A 94 0.29 -3.85 1.46
C SER A 94 0.08 -3.09 2.76
N ALA A 95 0.39 -1.80 2.76
CA ALA A 95 0.34 -0.96 3.95
C ALA A 95 -0.60 0.24 3.79
N ILE A 96 -1.18 0.65 4.91
CA ILE A 96 -2.00 1.86 5.04
C ILE A 96 -1.39 2.79 6.08
N PHE A 97 -1.51 4.08 5.82
CA PHE A 97 -1.03 5.15 6.68
C PHE A 97 -2.20 5.97 7.18
N ARG A 98 -2.26 6.18 8.50
CA ARG A 98 -3.29 6.96 9.19
C ARG A 98 -2.69 8.24 9.73
N ALA A 99 -3.36 9.36 9.46
CA ALA A 99 -2.97 10.64 10.03
C ALA A 99 -3.18 10.65 11.56
N PRO A 100 -2.42 11.47 12.32
CA PRO A 100 -2.63 11.65 13.75
C PRO A 100 -4.10 11.92 14.09
N LYS A 101 -4.58 11.34 15.19
CA LYS A 101 -5.96 11.54 15.70
C LYS A 101 -7.07 11.01 14.77
N THR A 102 -6.73 10.16 13.79
CA THR A 102 -7.71 9.53 12.89
C THR A 102 -7.50 8.02 12.83
N GLU A 103 -8.60 7.27 12.86
CA GLU A 103 -8.60 5.81 12.66
C GLU A 103 -8.74 5.41 11.18
N LYS A 104 -9.05 6.38 10.30
CA LYS A 104 -9.23 6.15 8.87
C LYS A 104 -7.88 6.13 8.16
N ALA A 105 -7.69 5.17 7.26
CA ALA A 105 -6.58 5.19 6.32
C ALA A 105 -6.66 6.48 5.48
N SER A 106 -5.55 7.20 5.41
CA SER A 106 -5.41 8.44 4.65
C SER A 106 -4.55 8.22 3.40
N LYS A 107 -3.59 7.30 3.47
CA LYS A 107 -2.79 6.87 2.33
C LYS A 107 -2.59 5.36 2.33
N SER A 108 -2.27 4.79 1.18
CA SER A 108 -1.82 3.42 1.04
C SER A 108 -0.65 3.33 0.06
N ALA A 109 0.15 2.28 0.23
CA ALA A 109 1.17 1.88 -0.74
C ALA A 109 1.47 0.40 -0.57
N ASP A 110 1.92 -0.19 -1.66
CA ASP A 110 2.41 -1.55 -1.70
C ASP A 110 3.93 -1.52 -1.82
N PHE A 111 4.57 -2.40 -1.05
CA PHE A 111 6.01 -2.51 -0.95
C PHE A 111 6.44 -3.90 -1.37
N VAL A 112 7.57 -3.98 -2.07
CA VAL A 112 8.35 -5.21 -2.16
C VAL A 112 9.58 -5.00 -1.29
N LEU A 113 9.67 -5.77 -0.22
CA LEU A 113 10.85 -5.86 0.62
C LEU A 113 11.74 -6.96 0.07
N GLU A 114 13.04 -6.74 0.12
CA GLU A 114 14.02 -7.78 -0.15
C GLU A 114 15.05 -7.91 0.97
N SER A 115 15.58 -9.10 1.13
CA SER A 115 16.76 -9.37 1.95
C SER A 115 17.84 -9.99 1.09
N LYS A 116 19.11 -9.75 1.44
CA LYS A 116 20.21 -10.53 0.86
C LYS A 116 20.15 -11.96 1.41
N ALA A 117 20.49 -12.94 0.58
CA ALA A 117 20.52 -14.33 1.02
C ALA A 117 21.40 -14.49 2.28
N GLY A 118 20.81 -15.00 3.37
CA GLY A 118 21.48 -15.15 4.67
C GLY A 118 21.56 -13.89 5.53
N SER A 119 20.94 -12.78 5.11
CA SER A 119 20.82 -11.55 5.89
C SER A 119 19.48 -11.48 6.62
N SER A 120 19.47 -10.89 7.81
CA SER A 120 18.25 -10.50 8.53
C SER A 120 17.83 -9.07 8.25
N ASP A 121 18.66 -8.30 7.52
CA ASP A 121 18.35 -6.93 7.13
C ASP A 121 17.48 -6.91 5.86
N TRP A 122 16.30 -6.34 6.00
CA TRP A 122 15.34 -6.10 4.94
C TRP A 122 15.38 -4.66 4.46
N THR A 123 15.26 -4.46 3.16
CA THR A 123 15.24 -3.15 2.49
C THR A 123 14.12 -3.07 1.46
N ILE A 124 13.72 -1.86 1.08
CA ILE A 124 12.69 -1.65 0.06
C ILE A 124 13.34 -1.86 -1.31
N LYS A 125 12.94 -2.93 -1.99
CA LYS A 125 13.28 -3.17 -3.39
C LYS A 125 12.48 -2.26 -4.30
N SER A 126 11.17 -2.19 -4.10
CA SER A 126 10.28 -1.33 -4.87
C SER A 126 9.06 -0.93 -4.04
N MET A 127 8.40 0.14 -4.49
CA MET A 127 7.21 0.70 -3.85
C MET A 127 6.28 1.25 -4.93
N THR A 128 4.96 1.16 -4.73
CA THR A 128 3.99 1.94 -5.51
C THR A 128 3.92 3.39 -5.02
N ASP A 129 3.41 4.30 -5.84
CA ASP A 129 3.16 5.67 -5.38
C ASP A 129 2.19 5.68 -4.18
N LEU A 130 2.36 6.65 -3.28
CA LEU A 130 1.42 6.86 -2.18
C LEU A 130 0.05 7.28 -2.74
N VAL A 131 -0.95 6.41 -2.60
CA VAL A 131 -2.31 6.68 -3.03
C VAL A 131 -3.11 7.25 -1.87
N ALA A 132 -3.85 8.35 -2.11
CA ALA A 132 -4.76 8.89 -1.10
C ALA A 132 -5.98 7.98 -0.91
N GLU A 133 -6.22 7.56 0.32
CA GLU A 133 -7.37 6.73 0.70
C GLU A 133 -8.56 7.64 1.03
N GLY A 134 -9.70 7.42 0.35
CA GLY A 134 -10.93 8.19 0.63
C GLY A 134 -11.28 9.31 -0.36
N SER A 135 -10.62 9.39 -1.51
CA SER A 135 -11.15 10.10 -2.68
C SER A 135 -12.17 9.23 -3.42
N SER A 136 -13.21 8.77 -2.74
CA SER A 136 -14.45 8.48 -3.46
C SER A 136 -15.06 9.84 -3.78
N SER A 137 -15.03 10.21 -5.06
CA SER A 137 -15.94 11.22 -5.59
C SER A 137 -17.34 10.88 -5.07
N LYS A 138 -17.81 11.63 -4.06
CA LYS A 138 -19.23 11.63 -3.72
C LYS A 138 -19.94 11.86 -5.04
N PHE A 139 -20.74 10.88 -5.45
CA PHE A 139 -21.70 10.99 -6.53
C PHE A 139 -22.26 12.40 -6.53
N ALA A 140 -21.84 13.21 -7.52
CA ALA A 140 -22.51 14.45 -7.82
C ALA A 140 -23.88 14.05 -8.34
N LEU A 141 -24.88 13.99 -7.46
CA LEU A 141 -26.26 13.88 -7.88
C LEU A 141 -26.53 15.08 -8.80
N PRO A 142 -26.98 14.87 -10.05
CA PRO A 142 -27.35 15.99 -10.90
C PRO A 142 -28.48 16.78 -10.22
N PRO A 143 -28.53 18.11 -10.38
CA PRO A 143 -29.59 18.91 -9.79
C PRO A 143 -30.95 18.45 -10.34
N LEU A 144 -31.89 18.19 -9.42
CA LEU A 144 -33.26 17.88 -9.76
C LEU A 144 -33.91 19.15 -10.32
N VAL A 145 -34.14 19.20 -11.64
CA VAL A 145 -34.96 20.24 -12.26
C VAL A 145 -36.42 19.84 -12.06
N ILE A 146 -37.13 20.54 -11.18
CA ILE A 146 -38.59 20.49 -11.11
C ILE A 146 -39.10 21.52 -12.12
N GLY A 147 -39.84 21.06 -13.13
CA GLY A 147 -40.61 21.86 -14.07
C GLY A 147 -42.09 21.53 -13.97
#